data_AF-A0A453I1Q3-F1
#
_entry.id   AF-A0A453I1Q3-F1
#
_cell.length_a   1.000
_cell.length_b   1.000
_cell.length_c   1.000
_cell.angle_alpha   90.00
_cell.angle_beta   90.00
_cell.angle_gamma   90.00
#
_symmetry.space_group_name_H-M   'P 1'
#
loop_
_entity.id
_entity.type
_entity.pdbx_description
1 polymer ?
#
loop_
_entity_poly.entity_id
_entity_poly.type
_entity_poly.pdbx_seq_one_letter_code
_entity_poly.pdbx_strand_id
1 'polypeptide(L)' 'MSSKEKPTLGGQRIKTRKRNIAAPLDPSSFSDAIVQIYLDNAGDLELVAKSIESSDLNFSRYGDTFFE' A
#
# COMPACT_ATOMS: atom_id res chain seq x y z
N MET A 1 0.33 -29.16 17.28
CA MET A 1 1.10 -28.54 16.18
C MET A 1 0.48 -28.96 14.86
N SER A 2 -0.25 -28.07 14.18
CA SER A 2 -0.91 -28.42 12.91
C SER A 2 0.10 -28.36 11.78
N SER A 3 0.54 -29.53 11.31
CA SER A 3 1.38 -29.64 10.11
C SER A 3 0.51 -29.32 8.90
N LYS A 4 0.61 -28.09 8.37
CA LYS A 4 -0.07 -27.72 7.12
C LYS A 4 0.29 -28.73 6.04
N GLU A 5 -0.72 -29.41 5.52
CA GLU A 5 -0.58 -30.41 4.47
C GLU A 5 0.09 -29.81 3.23
N LYS A 6 1.02 -30.57 2.64
CA LYS A 6 1.80 -30.10 1.48
C LYS A 6 0.91 -30.16 0.23
N PRO A 7 0.93 -29.13 -0.63
CA PRO A 7 0.01 -29.06 -1.76
C PRO A 7 0.25 -30.20 -2.77
N THR A 8 -0.86 -30.81 -3.20
CA THR A 8 -0.90 -31.86 -4.21
C THR A 8 -1.88 -31.48 -5.32
N LEU A 9 -1.62 -31.94 -6.55
CA LEU A 9 -2.58 -31.88 -7.66
C LEU A 9 -2.79 -33.31 -8.16
N GLY A 10 -4.03 -33.79 -8.10
CA GLY A 10 -4.35 -35.18 -8.46
C GLY A 10 -3.59 -36.22 -7.63
N GLY A 11 -3.24 -35.91 -6.37
CA GLY A 11 -2.46 -36.80 -5.50
C GLY A 11 -0.94 -36.73 -5.69
N GLN A 12 -0.44 -36.06 -6.73
CA GLN A 12 0.99 -35.85 -6.92
C GLN A 12 1.47 -34.60 -6.20
N ARG A 13 2.59 -34.71 -5.48
CA ARG A 13 3.21 -33.58 -4.76
C ARG A 13 3.85 -32.62 -5.75
N ILE A 14 3.53 -31.34 -5.64
CA ILE A 14 4.04 -30.30 -6.56
C ILE A 14 5.15 -29.49 -5.88
N LYS A 15 6.17 -29.11 -6.64
CA LYS A 15 7.17 -28.13 -6.18
C LYS A 15 6.51 -26.75 -6.06
N THR A 16 6.53 -26.18 -4.87
CA THR A 16 6.06 -24.82 -4.61
C THR A 16 7.21 -23.82 -4.72
N ARG A 17 6.91 -22.61 -5.20
CA ARG A 17 7.76 -21.44 -5.00
C ARG A 17 6.93 -20.33 -4.36
N LYS A 18 7.57 -19.46 -3.59
CA LYS A 18 6.93 -18.23 -3.11
C LYS A 18 6.56 -17.40 -4.34
N ARG A 19 5.28 -17.07 -4.50
CA ARG A 19 4.87 -16.10 -5.51
C ARG A 19 5.36 -14.73 -5.04
N ASN A 20 5.96 -13.95 -5.93
CA ASN A 20 6.11 -12.51 -5.69
C ASN A 20 4.71 -11.92 -5.75
N ILE A 21 4.14 -11.66 -4.58
CA ILE A 21 2.88 -10.95 -4.46
C ILE A 21 3.27 -9.48 -4.48
N ALA A 22 2.83 -8.72 -5.47
CA ALA A 22 2.92 -7.27 -5.41
C ALA A 22 2.21 -6.82 -4.13
N ALA A 23 2.80 -5.88 -3.38
CA ALA A 23 2.16 -5.34 -2.18
C ALA A 23 0.73 -4.91 -2.55
N PRO A 24 -0.29 -5.33 -1.76
CA PRO A 24 -1.68 -4.97 -1.99
C PRO A 24 -1.79 -3.46 -2.25
N LEU A 25 -2.55 -3.11 -3.29
CA LEU A 25 -2.83 -1.71 -3.58
C LEU A 25 -3.72 -1.18 -2.45
N ASP A 26 -3.27 -0.14 -1.75
CA ASP A 26 -4.02 0.48 -0.66
C ASP A 26 -4.10 2.00 -0.88
N PRO A 27 -4.97 2.44 -1.80
CA PRO A 27 -5.18 3.86 -2.08
C PRO A 27 -5.82 4.61 -0.90
N SER A 28 -6.62 3.93 -0.06
CA SER A 28 -7.22 4.52 1.15
C SER A 28 -6.18 5.03 2.13
N SER A 29 -5.15 4.22 2.41
CA SER A 29 -4.07 4.66 3.31
C SER A 29 -3.31 5.88 2.78
N PHE A 30 -3.18 6.01 1.46
CA PHE A 30 -2.57 7.20 0.84
C PHE A 30 -3.49 8.43 0.99
N SER A 31 -4.79 8.28 0.76
CA SER A 31 -5.73 9.39 0.93
C SER A 31 -5.80 9.88 2.37
N ASP A 32 -5.86 8.96 3.32
CA ASP A 32 -5.92 9.27 4.74
C ASP A 32 -4.66 10.02 5.20
N ALA A 33 -3.49 9.64 4.68
CA ALA A 33 -2.24 10.33 5.00
C ALA A 33 -2.23 11.78 4.50
N ILE A 34 -2.72 12.06 3.28
CA ILE A 34 -2.80 13.43 2.75
C ILE A 34 -3.79 14.27 3.55
N VAL A 35 -4.95 13.71 3.89
CA VAL A 35 -5.94 14.40 4.74
C VAL A 35 -5.35 14.70 6.12
N GLN A 36 -4.62 13.77 6.71
CA GLN A 36 -3.95 13.97 7.99
C GLN A 36 -2.92 15.11 7.91
N ILE A 37 -2.09 15.13 6.87
CA ILE A 37 -1.13 16.23 6.65
C ILE A 37 -1.85 17.57 6.51
N TYR A 38 -2.98 17.62 5.80
CA TYR A 38 -3.78 18.83 5.67
C TYR A 38 -4.32 19.32 7.02
N LEU A 39 -4.84 18.40 7.85
CA LEU A 39 -5.36 18.70 9.18
C LEU A 39 -4.25 19.15 10.14
N ASP A 40 -3.10 18.48 10.13
CA ASP A 40 -1.96 18.77 11.01
C ASP A 40 -1.38 20.18 10.75
N ASN A 41 -1.46 20.64 9.50
CA ASN A 41 -1.01 21.98 9.10
C ASN A 41 -2.14 23.02 9.11
N ALA A 42 -3.30 22.72 9.71
CA ALA A 42 -4.45 23.61 9.86
C ALA A 42 -4.92 24.25 8.53
N GLY A 43 -4.74 23.57 7.40
CA GLY A 43 -5.10 24.07 6.07
C GLY A 43 -4.14 25.10 5.47
N ASP A 44 -2.96 25.33 6.05
CA ASP A 44 -1.90 26.13 5.44
C ASP A 44 -1.26 25.38 4.27
N LEU A 45 -1.59 25.81 3.05
CA LEU A 45 -1.17 25.14 1.81
C LEU A 45 0.35 25.16 1.60
N GLU A 46 1.07 26.19 2.07
CA GLU A 46 2.53 26.27 1.95
C GLU A 46 3.20 25.22 2.85
N LEU A 47 2.71 25.08 4.09
CA LEU A 47 3.20 24.08 5.03
C LEU A 47 2.82 22.66 4.60
N VAL A 48 1.60 22.47 4.08
CA VAL A 48 1.15 21.19 3.53
C VAL A 48 2.03 20.76 2.36
N ALA A 49 2.31 21.65 1.40
CA ALA A 49 3.17 21.35 0.25
C ALA A 49 4.57 20.91 0.72
N LYS A 50 5.15 21.64 1.67
CA LYS A 50 6.45 21.29 2.26
C LYS A 50 6.44 19.95 2.99
N SER A 51 5.37 19.66 3.73
CA SER A 51 5.21 18.40 4.44
C SER A 51 5.07 17.22 3.47
N ILE A 52 4.30 17.40 2.39
CA ILE A 52 4.14 16.44 1.30
C ILE A 52 5.49 16.15 0.61
N GLU A 53 6.26 17.17 0.25
CA GLU A 53 7.58 16.99 -0.37
C GLU A 53 8.57 16.24 0.53
N SER A 54 8.43 16.39 1.85
CA SER A 54 9.25 15.69 2.84
C SER A 54 8.77 14.28 3.17
N SER A 55 7.60 13.87 2.67
CA SER A 55 6.96 12.59 2.99
C SER A 55 7.35 11.49 2.01
N ASP A 56 7.39 10.24 2.49
CA ASP A 56 7.65 9.05 1.64
C ASP A 56 6.38 8.56 0.90
N LEU A 57 5.40 9.44 0.69
CA LEU A 57 4.16 9.10 0.00
C LEU A 57 4.42 8.80 -1.48
N ASN A 58 3.82 7.71 -1.99
CA ASN A 58 4.07 7.24 -3.34
C ASN A 58 3.10 7.87 -4.35
N PHE A 59 3.36 9.12 -4.71
CA PHE A 59 2.55 9.88 -5.68
C PHE A 59 2.53 9.23 -7.07
N SER A 60 3.62 8.57 -7.50
CA SER A 60 3.65 7.86 -8.78
C SER A 60 2.67 6.67 -8.83
N ARG A 61 2.34 6.09 -7.67
CA ARG A 61 1.47 4.92 -7.59
C ARG A 61 0.02 5.28 -7.31
N TYR A 62 -0.22 6.35 -6.57
CA TYR A 62 -1.54 6.68 -6.04
C TYR A 62 -2.06 8.07 -6.44
N GLY A 63 -1.23 8.90 -7.09
CA GLY A 63 -1.61 10.26 -7.48
C GLY A 63 -2.77 10.31 -8.48
N ASP A 64 -2.78 9.40 -9.46
CA ASP A 64 -3.85 9.33 -10.46
C ASP A 64 -5.17 8.82 -9.88
N THR A 65 -5.11 7.90 -8.90
CA THR A 65 -6.29 7.30 -8.25
C THR A 65 -6.77 8.10 -7.03
N PHE A 66 -6.12 9.21 -6.69
CA PHE A 66 -6.43 9.97 -5.47
C PHE A 66 -7.82 10.62 -5.50
N PHE A 67 -8.30 10.94 -6.70
CA PHE A 67 -9.60 11.60 -6.92
C PHE A 67 -10.66 10.68 -7.54
N GLU A 68 -10.41 9.37 -7.61
CA GLU A 68 -11.39 8.35 -8.03
C GLU A 68 -12.21 7.85 -6.83
#